data_AF-A0A847ZRV0-F1
#
_entry.id   AF-A0A847ZRV0-F1
#
_cell.length_a   1.000
_cell.length_b   1.000
_cell.length_c   1.000
_cell.angle_alpha   90.00
_cell.angle_beta   90.00
_cell.angle_gamma   90.00
#
_symmetry.space_group_name_H-M   'P 1'
#
loop_
_entity.id
_entity.type
_entity.pdbx_description
1 polymer ?
#
loop_
_entity_poly.entity_id
_entity_poly.type
_entity_poly.pdbx_seq_one_letter_code
_entity_poly.pdbx_strand_id
1 'polypeptide(L)'
;LSAIHLRFGLPAVARAELVDQIKSADRTSAYLEATQLAGFAVDEARRFFGAPRGLTGLAPEFSHALSPLPATKAASQYLEVFGKLLGQS
;
A
#
# COMPACT_ATOMS: atom_id res chain seq x y z
N LEU A 1 8.07 14.66 -1.31
CA LEU A 1 6.69 14.64 -0.77
C LEU A 1 6.24 15.97 -0.17
N SER A 2 7.13 16.84 0.31
CA SER A 2 6.75 18.08 1.01
C SER A 2 5.78 18.99 0.25
N ALA A 3 5.99 19.24 -1.06
CA ALA A 3 5.05 20.04 -1.86
C ALA A 3 3.65 19.40 -1.95
N ILE A 4 3.59 18.07 -2.05
CA ILE A 4 2.32 17.30 -2.07
C ILE A 4 1.64 17.38 -0.71
N HIS A 5 2.38 17.19 0.39
CA HIS A 5 1.84 17.29 1.75
C HIS A 5 1.23 18.67 2.00
N LEU A 6 1.98 19.73 1.69
CA LEU A 6 1.52 21.11 1.86
C LEU A 6 0.28 21.42 1.02
N ARG A 7 0.20 20.90 -0.22
CA ARG A 7 -0.98 21.07 -1.09
C ARG A 7 -2.27 20.55 -0.46
N PHE A 8 -2.17 19.55 0.41
CA PHE A 8 -3.29 18.90 1.10
C PHE A 8 -3.35 19.24 2.61
N GLY A 9 -2.63 20.27 3.06
CA GLY A 9 -2.69 20.72 4.46
C GLY A 9 -2.00 19.80 5.47
N LEU A 10 -1.14 18.88 5.00
CA LEU A 10 -0.35 17.99 5.85
C LEU A 10 1.01 18.62 6.19
N PRO A 11 1.66 18.19 7.31
CA PRO A 11 3.02 18.61 7.62
C PRO A 11 4.01 18.34 6.48
N ALA A 12 4.86 19.32 6.16
CA ALA A 12 5.84 19.24 5.07
C ALA A 12 6.80 18.04 5.22
N VAL A 13 7.09 17.65 6.46
CA VAL A 13 7.88 16.47 6.82
C VAL A 13 7.01 15.59 7.72
N ALA A 14 6.81 14.33 7.33
CA ALA A 14 6.10 13.37 8.14
C ALA A 14 6.94 12.98 9.37
N ARG A 15 6.28 12.65 10.47
CA ARG A 15 6.95 12.09 11.65
C ARG A 15 7.68 10.79 11.29
N ALA A 16 8.84 10.56 11.88
CA ALA A 16 9.65 9.37 11.60
C ALA A 16 8.85 8.07 11.80
N GLU A 17 8.04 7.97 12.86
CA GLU A 17 7.26 6.76 13.13
C GLU A 17 6.20 6.51 12.05
N LEU A 18 5.60 7.57 11.49
CA LEU A 18 4.65 7.45 10.37
C LEU A 18 5.37 7.00 9.09
N VAL A 19 6.57 7.52 8.83
CA VAL A 19 7.39 7.08 7.69
C VAL A 19 7.73 5.59 7.81
N ASP A 20 8.09 5.13 9.01
CA ASP A 20 8.39 3.72 9.26
C ASP A 20 7.17 2.82 9.06
N GLN A 21 5.98 3.27 9.49
CA GLN A 21 4.72 2.55 9.25
C GLN A 21 4.39 2.47 7.75
N ILE A 22 4.53 3.57 7.00
CA ILE A 22 4.36 3.58 5.54
C ILE A 22 5.33 2.60 4.89
N LYS A 23 6.60 2.59 5.32
CA LYS A 23 7.61 1.66 4.80
C LYS A 23 7.34 0.21 5.15
N SER A 24 6.77 -0.07 6.32
CA SER A 24 6.34 -1.42 6.68
C SER A 24 5.19 -1.90 5.80
N ALA A 25 4.20 -1.04 5.54
CA ALA A 25 3.07 -1.37 4.67
C ALA A 25 3.51 -1.58 3.21
N ASP A 26 4.37 -0.70 2.70
CA ASP A 26 4.99 -0.78 1.36
C ASP A 26 5.73 -2.11 1.15
N ARG A 27 6.53 -2.56 2.13
CA ARG A 27 7.20 -3.87 2.06
C ARG A 27 6.23 -5.05 2.04
N THR A 28 5.16 -4.98 2.82
CA THR A 28 4.12 -6.03 2.79
C THR A 28 3.43 -6.06 1.42
N SER A 29 3.11 -4.90 0.82
CA SER A 29 2.55 -4.83 -0.55
C SER A 29 3.51 -5.46 -1.56
N ALA A 30 4.77 -5.06 -1.54
CA ALA A 30 5.80 -5.56 -2.45
C ALA A 30 5.99 -7.08 -2.33
N TYR A 31 5.95 -7.64 -1.12
CA TYR A 31 5.99 -9.09 -0.91
C TYR A 31 4.80 -9.81 -1.58
N LEU A 32 3.58 -9.28 -1.43
CA LEU A 32 2.37 -9.86 -2.02
C LEU A 32 2.39 -9.76 -3.55
N GLU A 33 2.77 -8.60 -4.09
CA GLU A 33 2.91 -8.40 -5.54
C GLU A 33 3.99 -9.31 -6.14
N ALA A 34 5.14 -9.44 -5.47
CA ALA A 34 6.22 -10.31 -5.93
C ALA A 34 5.77 -11.77 -6.03
N THR A 35 5.13 -12.28 -4.97
CA THR A 35 4.71 -13.69 -4.89
C THR A 35 3.49 -14.02 -5.74
N GLN A 36 2.57 -13.08 -5.93
CA GLN A 36 1.29 -13.37 -6.62
C GLN A 36 1.24 -12.89 -8.07
N LEU A 37 1.97 -11.83 -8.41
CA LEU A 37 1.88 -11.17 -9.73
C LEU A 37 3.18 -11.27 -10.52
N ALA A 38 4.33 -11.17 -9.86
CA ALA A 38 5.63 -11.14 -10.54
C ALA A 38 6.33 -12.50 -10.65
N GLY A 39 5.76 -13.55 -10.06
CA GLY A 39 6.26 -14.92 -10.16
C GLY A 39 7.46 -15.25 -9.26
N PHE A 40 7.73 -14.44 -8.23
CA PHE A 40 8.80 -14.72 -7.27
C PHE A 40 8.42 -15.93 -6.40
N ALA A 41 9.42 -16.76 -6.08
CA ALA A 41 9.24 -17.75 -5.04
C ALA A 41 9.07 -17.09 -3.66
N VAL A 42 8.40 -17.77 -2.72
CA VAL A 42 8.20 -17.26 -1.35
C VAL A 42 9.53 -16.93 -0.66
N ASP A 43 10.54 -17.79 -0.78
CA ASP A 43 11.84 -17.58 -0.13
C ASP A 43 12.61 -16.41 -0.76
N GLU A 44 12.46 -16.21 -2.07
CA GLU A 44 13.02 -15.08 -2.80
C GLU A 44 12.38 -13.76 -2.35
N ALA A 45 11.04 -13.70 -2.32
CA ALA A 45 10.31 -12.55 -1.83
C ALA A 45 10.62 -12.24 -0.35
N ARG A 46 10.77 -13.27 0.50
CA ARG A 46 11.19 -13.10 1.90
C ARG A 46 12.60 -12.52 2.01
N ARG A 47 13.52 -12.92 1.13
CA ARG A 47 14.88 -12.38 1.11
C ARG A 47 14.92 -10.90 0.72
N PHE A 48 14.10 -10.48 -0.24
CA PHE A 48 14.07 -9.09 -0.71
C PHE A 48 13.22 -8.16 0.15
N PHE A 49 12.05 -8.60 0.60
CA PHE A 49 11.04 -7.75 1.25
C PHE A 49 10.81 -8.07 2.73
N GLY A 50 11.33 -9.21 3.20
CA GLY A 50 11.08 -9.72 4.54
C GLY A 50 9.79 -10.53 4.65
N ALA A 51 9.49 -11.01 5.86
CA ALA A 51 8.20 -11.64 6.13
C ALA A 51 7.11 -10.55 6.24
N PRO A 52 5.97 -10.70 5.56
CA PRO A 52 4.90 -9.71 5.63
C PRO A 52 4.37 -9.62 7.08
N ARG A 53 4.16 -8.39 7.54
CA ARG A 53 3.63 -8.08 8.88
C ARG A 53 2.25 -7.43 8.73
N GLY A 54 1.38 -7.66 9.72
CA GLY A 54 0.06 -7.03 9.78
C GLY A 54 -1.00 -7.66 8.87
N LEU A 55 -0.77 -8.88 8.36
CA LEU A 55 -1.77 -9.63 7.59
C LEU A 55 -2.77 -10.40 8.48
N THR A 56 -2.45 -10.60 9.76
CA THR A 56 -3.31 -11.30 10.72
C THR A 56 -4.57 -10.47 11.00
N GLY A 57 -5.74 -11.00 10.64
CA GLY A 57 -7.02 -10.32 10.88
C GLY A 57 -7.43 -9.32 9.78
N LEU A 58 -6.71 -9.26 8.65
CA LEU A 58 -7.26 -8.61 7.47
C LEU A 58 -8.53 -9.35 7.04
N ALA A 59 -9.53 -8.57 6.65
CA ALA A 59 -10.82 -9.08 6.24
C ALA A 59 -10.66 -10.08 5.06
N PRO A 60 -11.56 -11.07 4.90
CA PRO A 60 -11.43 -12.16 3.93
C PRO A 60 -11.12 -11.69 2.50
N GLU A 61 -11.51 -10.49 2.11
CA GLU A 61 -11.19 -9.86 0.83
C GLU A 61 -9.67 -9.70 0.55
N PHE A 62 -8.83 -9.54 1.58
CA PHE A 62 -7.37 -9.51 1.45
C PHE A 62 -6.73 -10.91 1.42
N SER A 63 -7.50 -11.94 1.72
CA SER A 63 -7.08 -13.34 1.53
C SER A 63 -7.20 -13.79 0.07
N HIS A 64 -7.79 -12.97 -0.80
CA HIS A 64 -7.91 -13.25 -2.22
C HIS A 64 -6.64 -12.88 -3.00
N ALA A 65 -6.42 -13.60 -4.09
CA ALA A 65 -5.33 -13.32 -5.02
C ALA A 65 -5.45 -11.90 -5.57
N LEU A 66 -4.34 -11.16 -5.58
CA LEU A 66 -4.25 -9.87 -6.23
C LEU A 66 -4.57 -10.03 -7.73
N SER A 67 -5.37 -9.11 -8.26
CA SER A 67 -5.70 -9.06 -9.68
C SER A 67 -5.41 -7.67 -10.22
N PRO A 68 -4.60 -7.52 -11.28
CA PRO A 68 -4.32 -6.22 -11.88
C PRO A 68 -5.59 -5.56 -12.41
N LEU A 69 -5.76 -4.28 -12.09
CA LEU A 69 -6.88 -3.49 -12.58
C LEU A 69 -6.47 -2.68 -13.83
N PRO A 70 -7.39 -2.45 -14.78
CA PRO A 70 -7.21 -1.44 -15.81
C PRO A 70 -6.93 -0.07 -15.18
N ALA A 71 -6.07 0.73 -15.81
CA ALA A 71 -5.61 2.01 -15.27
C ALA A 71 -6.74 2.97 -14.89
N THR A 72 -7.80 3.03 -15.71
CA THR A 72 -8.99 3.86 -15.44
C THR A 72 -9.68 3.44 -14.15
N LYS A 73 -9.87 2.13 -13.93
CA LYS A 73 -10.52 1.60 -12.73
C LYS A 73 -9.66 1.82 -11.48
N ALA A 74 -8.35 1.59 -11.59
CA ALA A 74 -7.41 1.85 -10.49
C ALA A 74 -7.43 3.33 -10.08
N ALA A 75 -7.42 4.25 -11.06
CA ALA A 75 -7.49 5.69 -10.80
C ALA A 75 -8.80 6.09 -10.11
N SER A 76 -9.95 5.58 -10.58
CA SER A 76 -11.24 5.84 -9.93
C SER A 76 -11.27 5.36 -8.48
N GLN A 77 -10.82 4.14 -8.20
CA GLN A 77 -10.79 3.61 -6.84
C GLN A 77 -9.84 4.38 -5.93
N TYR A 78 -8.67 4.78 -6.43
CA TYR A 78 -7.73 5.61 -5.68
C TYR A 78 -8.36 6.95 -5.28
N LEU A 79 -9.00 7.65 -6.23
CA LEU A 79 -9.64 8.94 -5.99
C LEU A 79 -10.82 8.84 -5.02
N GLU A 80 -11.58 7.75 -5.06
CA GLU A 80 -12.67 7.50 -4.11
C GLU A 80 -12.15 7.40 -2.67
N VAL A 81 -11.11 6.59 -2.42
CA VAL A 81 -10.50 6.45 -1.08
C VAL A 81 -9.85 7.77 -0.66
N PHE A 82 -9.16 8.44 -1.57
CA PHE A 82 -8.55 9.74 -1.32
C PHE A 82 -9.57 10.79 -0.90
N GLY A 83 -10.72 10.87 -1.57
CA GLY A 83 -11.84 11.75 -1.23
C GLY A 83 -12.40 11.46 0.17
N LYS A 84 -12.63 10.18 0.50
CA LYS A 84 -13.09 9.75 1.84
C LYS A 84 -12.13 10.19 2.93
N LEU A 85 -10.81 10.05 2.73
CA LEU A 85 -9.79 10.49 3.69
C LEU A 85 -9.71 12.00 3.85
N LEU A 86 -10.05 12.77 2.82
CA LEU A 86 -10.17 14.23 2.88
C LEU A 86 -11.52 14.72 3.46
N GLY A 87 -12.45 13.83 3.78
CA GLY A 87 -13.79 14.19 4.27
C GLY A 87 -14.72 14.75 3.20
N GLN A 88 -14.45 14.46 1.92
CA GLN A 88 -15.33 14.82 0.80
C GLN A 88 -16.23 13.61 0.50
N SER A 89 -17.50 13.72 0.93
CA SER A 89 -18.55 12.70 0.70
C SER A 89 -19.32 12.96 -0.59
#